data_AF-A0A382Z459-F1
#
_entry.id   AF-A0A382Z459-F1
#
_cell.length_a   1.000
_cell.length_b   1.000
_cell.length_c   1.000
_cell.angle_alpha   90.00
_cell.angle_beta   90.00
_cell.angle_gamma   90.00
#
_symmetry.space_group_name_H-M   'P 1'
#
loop_
_entity.id
_entity.type
_entity.pdbx_description
1 polymer ?
#
loop_
_entity_poly.entity_id
_entity_poly.type
_entity_poly.pdbx_seq_one_letter_code
_entity_poly.pdbx_strand_id
1 'polypeptide(L)'
;CEVEVTKGSTTPIMAAHYDGQLDIVTELWYDNIIANYDPVEAAGVIRNLGINTPDSQQAFYVDRTTADKYNLRTVLDMLDPEIAALFTDPENPSMGRMTSCISGWTCYTVNYVKQRVYGLDNYYTNFDPGSGGALDAAIAGAFAKKQPIFTYYWAPTGLMGKVDLVRLKEPPFNDACWGAMSVVVEDIKANGKDVYQPTCATEYRDMSLDKSVLTAWEATHPEETAFLEAYSIPTATVNKLLAFYEDESDGDMELTAVE
;
A
#
# COMPACT_ATOMS: atom_id res chain seq x y z
N CYS A 1 -25.91 -1.64 -18.43
CA CYS A 1 -25.38 -2.94 -18.01
C CYS A 1 -25.80 -3.18 -16.56
N GLU A 2 -26.06 -4.42 -16.18
CA GLU A 2 -26.25 -4.80 -14.78
C GLU A 2 -24.87 -5.14 -14.22
N VAL A 3 -24.47 -4.55 -13.09
CA VAL A 3 -23.15 -4.72 -12.48
C VAL A 3 -23.35 -5.06 -11.01
N GLU A 4 -22.64 -6.07 -10.54
CA GLU A 4 -22.58 -6.44 -9.12
C GLU A 4 -21.15 -6.22 -8.60
N VAL A 5 -21.03 -5.65 -7.40
CA VAL A 5 -19.74 -5.33 -6.78
C VAL A 5 -19.57 -6.17 -5.52
N THR A 6 -18.46 -6.92 -5.46
CA THR A 6 -18.08 -7.69 -4.27
C THR A 6 -16.91 -7.01 -3.55
N LYS A 7 -17.01 -6.88 -2.22
CA LYS A 7 -15.95 -6.35 -1.35
C LYS A 7 -15.27 -7.50 -0.60
N GLY A 8 -13.94 -7.47 -0.50
CA GLY A 8 -13.20 -8.49 0.23
C GLY A 8 -11.70 -8.20 0.30
N SER A 9 -10.98 -8.99 1.09
CA SER A 9 -9.52 -8.95 1.14
C SER A 9 -8.92 -9.39 -0.20
N THR A 10 -7.74 -8.85 -0.56
CA THR A 10 -7.07 -9.09 -1.85
C THR A 10 -6.93 -10.57 -2.18
N THR A 11 -6.43 -11.39 -1.26
CA THR A 11 -6.19 -12.83 -1.53
C THR A 11 -7.49 -13.59 -1.87
N PRO A 12 -8.58 -13.50 -1.07
CA PRO A 12 -9.89 -14.04 -1.46
C PRO A 12 -10.43 -13.51 -2.80
N ILE A 13 -10.32 -12.21 -3.07
CA ILE A 13 -10.81 -11.62 -4.32
C ILE A 13 -10.06 -12.19 -5.52
N MET A 14 -8.73 -12.27 -5.45
CA MET A 14 -7.95 -12.84 -6.54
C MET A 14 -8.21 -14.34 -6.73
N ALA A 15 -8.39 -15.11 -5.65
CA ALA A 15 -8.78 -16.52 -5.76
C ALA A 15 -10.14 -16.68 -6.46
N ALA A 16 -11.14 -15.88 -6.09
CA ALA A 16 -12.45 -15.89 -6.74
C ALA A 16 -12.37 -15.47 -8.22
N HIS A 17 -11.51 -14.50 -8.54
CA HIS A 17 -11.22 -14.11 -9.92
C HIS A 17 -10.59 -15.26 -10.71
N TYR A 18 -9.59 -15.95 -10.16
CA TYR A 18 -8.95 -17.10 -10.82
C TYR A 18 -9.90 -18.30 -10.99
N ASP A 19 -10.84 -18.48 -10.07
CA ASP A 19 -11.85 -19.52 -10.11
C ASP A 19 -13.05 -19.18 -11.02
N GLY A 20 -13.03 -18.03 -11.71
CA GLY A 20 -14.07 -17.63 -12.64
C GLY A 20 -15.33 -17.07 -11.99
N GLN A 21 -15.28 -16.69 -10.70
CA GLN A 21 -16.42 -16.15 -9.96
C GLN A 21 -16.52 -14.62 -10.02
N LEU A 22 -15.42 -13.94 -10.37
CA LEU A 22 -15.37 -12.49 -10.54
C LEU A 22 -14.85 -12.17 -11.94
N ASP A 23 -15.57 -11.35 -12.69
CA ASP A 23 -15.24 -11.06 -14.08
C ASP A 23 -14.09 -10.06 -14.24
N ILE A 24 -14.06 -9.03 -13.39
CA ILE A 24 -13.19 -7.86 -13.54
C ILE A 24 -12.57 -7.50 -12.19
N VAL A 25 -11.27 -7.17 -12.20
CA VAL A 25 -10.56 -6.51 -11.11
C VAL A 25 -9.94 -5.23 -11.66
N THR A 26 -10.31 -4.06 -11.12
CA THR A 26 -9.82 -2.75 -11.60
C THR A 26 -8.71 -2.16 -10.74
N GLU A 27 -8.35 -2.80 -9.63
CA GLU A 27 -7.24 -2.41 -8.77
C GLU A 27 -6.30 -3.60 -8.54
N LEU A 28 -5.50 -3.94 -9.56
CA LEU A 28 -4.56 -5.05 -9.50
C LEU A 28 -3.17 -4.57 -9.07
N TRP A 29 -2.76 -4.91 -7.86
CA TRP A 29 -1.38 -4.74 -7.40
C TRP A 29 -0.49 -5.86 -7.98
N TYR A 30 -0.33 -5.89 -9.30
CA TYR A 30 0.28 -7.00 -10.05
C TYR A 30 1.66 -7.39 -9.50
N ASP A 31 2.56 -6.42 -9.25
CA ASP A 31 3.91 -6.74 -8.80
C ASP A 31 3.97 -7.44 -7.43
N ASN A 32 2.89 -7.36 -6.63
CA ASN A 32 2.81 -8.04 -5.34
C ASN A 32 2.40 -9.52 -5.45
N ILE A 33 1.89 -9.96 -6.61
CA ILE A 33 1.25 -11.27 -6.77
C ILE A 33 1.67 -12.03 -8.04
N ILE A 34 2.74 -11.61 -8.72
CA ILE A 34 3.27 -12.21 -9.96
C ILE A 34 3.30 -13.74 -9.90
N ALA A 35 3.86 -14.32 -8.84
CA ALA A 35 3.99 -15.77 -8.69
C ALA A 35 2.65 -16.54 -8.69
N ASN A 36 1.57 -15.88 -8.29
CA ASN A 36 0.21 -16.44 -8.28
C ASN A 36 -0.58 -16.05 -9.53
N TYR A 37 -0.25 -14.93 -10.17
CA TYR A 37 -0.98 -14.37 -11.31
C TYR A 37 -0.52 -14.98 -12.65
N ASP A 38 0.80 -14.94 -12.92
CA ASP A 38 1.38 -15.36 -14.20
C ASP A 38 0.98 -16.79 -14.63
N PRO A 39 0.93 -17.80 -13.74
CA PRO A 39 0.51 -19.15 -14.16
C PRO A 39 -0.94 -19.20 -14.65
N VAL A 40 -1.83 -18.38 -14.07
CA VAL A 40 -3.26 -18.33 -14.40
C VAL A 40 -3.49 -17.57 -15.71
N GLU A 41 -2.76 -16.47 -15.91
CA GLU A 41 -2.73 -15.73 -17.18
C GLU A 41 -2.15 -16.59 -18.31
N ALA A 42 -1.02 -17.28 -18.08
CA ALA A 42 -0.41 -18.17 -19.06
C ALA A 42 -1.32 -19.37 -19.42
N ALA A 43 -2.18 -19.79 -18.50
CA ALA A 43 -3.22 -20.80 -18.77
C ALA A 43 -4.40 -20.24 -19.58
N GLY A 44 -4.44 -18.94 -19.84
CA GLY A 44 -5.47 -18.25 -20.62
C GLY A 44 -6.78 -18.02 -19.86
N VAL A 45 -6.78 -18.15 -18.53
CA VAL A 45 -8.00 -17.99 -17.71
C VAL A 45 -8.34 -16.52 -17.51
N ILE A 46 -7.31 -15.71 -17.27
CA ILE A 46 -7.38 -14.27 -17.09
C ILE A 46 -6.47 -13.55 -18.08
N ARG A 47 -6.68 -12.25 -18.22
CA ARG A 47 -5.83 -11.36 -19.00
C ARG A 47 -5.61 -10.04 -18.26
N ASN A 48 -4.37 -9.60 -18.18
CA ASN A 48 -4.03 -8.25 -17.73
C ASN A 48 -4.33 -7.24 -18.86
N LEU A 49 -5.20 -6.26 -18.57
CA LEU A 49 -5.59 -5.20 -19.51
C LEU A 49 -4.72 -3.93 -19.39
N GLY A 50 -3.62 -4.02 -18.64
CA GLY A 50 -2.67 -2.95 -18.39
C GLY A 50 -3.11 -1.96 -17.32
N ILE A 51 -2.42 -0.83 -17.31
CA ILE A 51 -2.45 0.17 -16.24
C ILE A 51 -3.84 0.83 -16.14
N ASN A 52 -4.41 0.81 -14.93
CA ASN A 52 -5.52 1.68 -14.53
C ASN A 52 -5.00 2.93 -13.82
N THR A 53 -4.22 2.74 -12.75
CA THR A 53 -3.60 3.85 -12.02
C THR A 53 -2.09 3.80 -12.23
N PRO A 54 -1.47 4.83 -12.86
CA PRO A 54 -0.08 4.75 -13.30
C PRO A 54 0.95 4.87 -12.18
N ASP A 55 0.55 5.39 -11.02
CA ASP A 55 1.43 5.61 -9.89
C ASP A 55 0.71 5.22 -8.60
N SER A 56 1.20 4.19 -7.93
CA SER A 56 0.87 3.91 -6.54
C SER A 56 2.14 4.06 -5.71
N GLN A 57 2.09 5.05 -4.83
CA GLN A 57 3.22 5.37 -3.99
C GLN A 57 3.08 4.64 -2.68
N GLN A 58 4.18 4.07 -2.22
CA GLN A 58 4.30 3.49 -0.89
C GLN A 58 5.52 4.13 -0.25
N ALA A 59 5.41 4.63 0.98
CA ALA A 59 6.56 5.24 1.63
C ALA A 59 6.40 5.33 3.14
N PHE A 60 7.48 5.76 3.78
CA PHE A 60 7.43 6.27 5.14
C PHE A 60 7.13 7.77 5.14
N TYR A 61 6.30 8.17 6.07
CA TYR A 61 5.78 9.52 6.20
C TYR A 61 5.90 10.02 7.63
N VAL A 62 6.12 11.32 7.76
CA VAL A 62 6.02 12.06 9.03
C VAL A 62 5.05 13.21 8.86
N ASP A 63 4.28 13.57 9.89
CA ASP A 63 3.42 14.75 9.80
C ASP A 63 4.24 16.03 9.51
N ARG A 64 3.70 16.93 8.68
CA ARG A 64 4.44 18.13 8.26
C ARG A 64 4.89 18.99 9.44
N THR A 65 4.07 19.10 10.49
CA THR A 65 4.37 19.95 11.65
C THR A 65 5.64 19.47 12.35
N THR A 66 5.74 18.17 12.62
CA THR A 66 6.94 17.56 13.22
C THR A 66 8.12 17.60 12.25
N ALA A 67 7.89 17.26 10.98
CA ALA A 67 8.94 17.24 9.97
C ALA A 67 9.59 18.61 9.78
N ASP A 68 8.82 19.69 9.72
CA ASP A 68 9.37 21.04 9.57
C ASP A 68 10.02 21.55 10.85
N LYS A 69 9.47 21.22 12.02
CA LYS A 69 10.04 21.62 13.31
C LYS A 69 11.43 21.01 13.55
N TYR A 70 11.63 19.75 13.19
CA TYR A 70 12.89 19.03 13.41
C TYR A 70 13.71 18.81 12.12
N ASN A 71 13.28 19.40 11.00
CA ASN A 71 13.89 19.25 9.68
C ASN A 71 14.07 17.78 9.24
N LEU A 72 13.04 16.97 9.43
CA LEU A 72 13.01 15.56 9.03
C LEU A 72 12.70 15.45 7.54
N ARG A 73 13.65 14.91 6.78
CA ARG A 73 13.59 14.81 5.31
C ARG A 73 13.92 13.41 4.80
N THR A 74 14.67 12.62 5.57
CA THR A 74 15.14 11.29 5.19
C THR A 74 14.78 10.26 6.24
N VAL A 75 14.69 8.99 5.85
CA VAL A 75 14.48 7.88 6.79
C VAL A 75 15.59 7.79 7.85
N LEU A 76 16.80 8.24 7.52
CA LEU A 76 17.95 8.20 8.43
C LEU A 76 17.86 9.28 9.52
N ASP A 77 17.11 10.36 9.29
CA ASP A 77 16.87 11.39 10.32
C ASP A 77 16.10 10.82 11.52
N MET A 78 15.39 9.72 11.32
CA MET A 78 14.63 9.04 12.37
C MET A 78 15.53 8.25 13.33
N LEU A 79 16.80 8.00 13.00
CA LEU A 79 17.74 7.25 13.87
C LEU A 79 18.19 8.01 15.12
N ASP A 80 17.82 9.29 15.25
CA ASP A 80 18.10 10.09 16.44
C ASP A 80 17.16 9.66 17.59
N PRO A 81 17.70 9.24 18.76
CA PRO A 81 16.89 8.89 19.93
C PRO A 81 15.97 10.02 20.41
N GLU A 82 16.37 11.29 20.26
CA GLU A 82 15.53 12.44 20.63
C GLU A 82 14.32 12.58 19.71
N ILE A 83 14.50 12.24 18.43
CA ILE A 83 13.41 12.18 17.45
C ILE A 83 12.50 10.99 17.74
N ALA A 84 13.06 9.81 18.03
CA ALA A 84 12.28 8.62 18.35
C ALA A 84 11.37 8.81 19.57
N ALA A 85 11.83 9.53 20.59
CA ALA A 85 11.06 9.84 21.78
C ALA A 85 9.78 10.65 21.48
N LEU A 86 9.74 11.42 20.38
CA LEU A 86 8.54 12.17 19.98
C LEU A 86 7.38 11.25 19.61
N PHE A 87 7.68 10.02 19.18
CA PHE A 87 6.71 9.05 18.69
C PHE A 87 6.47 7.92 19.70
N THR A 88 6.63 8.17 21.01
CA THR A 88 6.58 7.15 22.07
C THR A 88 5.47 6.11 21.86
N ASP A 89 5.84 4.83 21.86
CA ASP A 89 4.91 3.72 21.72
C ASP A 89 4.15 3.47 23.04
N PRO A 90 2.81 3.59 23.07
CA PRO A 90 2.01 3.25 24.25
C PRO A 90 2.17 1.81 24.75
N GLU A 91 2.51 0.86 23.87
CA GLU A 91 2.71 -0.56 24.20
C GLU A 91 4.16 -0.88 24.57
N ASN A 92 5.11 -0.03 24.15
CA ASN A 92 6.50 -0.13 24.54
C ASN A 92 7.11 1.27 24.75
N PRO A 93 6.90 1.91 25.92
CA PRO A 93 7.29 3.31 26.14
C PRO A 93 8.80 3.60 26.06
N SER A 94 9.65 2.57 25.96
CA SER A 94 11.08 2.72 25.74
C SER A 94 11.47 2.96 24.27
N MET A 95 10.51 2.81 23.35
CA MET A 95 10.68 2.95 21.92
C MET A 95 9.68 3.95 21.34
N GLY A 96 10.00 4.52 20.18
CA GLY A 96 9.02 5.14 19.32
C GLY A 96 8.13 4.10 18.63
N ARG A 97 7.02 4.55 18.08
CA ARG A 97 6.09 3.76 17.26
C ARG A 97 6.16 4.24 15.83
N MET A 98 6.47 3.33 14.92
CA MET A 98 6.18 3.49 13.51
C MET A 98 4.92 2.70 13.21
N THR A 99 3.81 3.39 12.91
CA THR A 99 2.57 2.73 12.50
C THR A 99 2.78 2.13 11.10
N SER A 100 2.81 0.81 11.00
CA SER A 100 3.17 0.09 9.78
C SER A 100 1.94 -0.30 8.95
N CYS A 101 2.19 -1.12 7.94
CA CYS A 101 1.19 -1.85 7.18
C CYS A 101 0.55 -2.98 8.04
N ILE A 102 -0.45 -3.68 7.52
CA ILE A 102 -1.21 -4.72 8.22
C ILE A 102 -0.49 -6.07 8.13
N SER A 103 -0.40 -6.83 9.23
CA SER A 103 0.15 -8.19 9.14
C SER A 103 -0.61 -9.04 8.12
N GLY A 104 0.13 -9.79 7.30
CA GLY A 104 -0.42 -10.57 6.19
C GLY A 104 -0.38 -9.84 4.84
N TRP A 105 -0.24 -8.52 4.83
CA TRP A 105 0.10 -7.77 3.62
C TRP A 105 1.62 -7.76 3.42
N THR A 106 2.07 -7.81 2.17
CA THR A 106 3.51 -7.82 1.85
C THR A 106 4.24 -6.60 2.41
N CYS A 107 3.61 -5.41 2.40
CA CYS A 107 4.22 -4.18 2.93
C CYS A 107 4.61 -4.25 4.41
N TYR A 108 3.93 -5.06 5.24
CA TYR A 108 4.30 -5.18 6.66
C TYR A 108 5.70 -5.80 6.80
N THR A 109 5.95 -6.87 6.05
CA THR A 109 7.25 -7.56 6.07
C THR A 109 8.32 -6.75 5.35
N VAL A 110 7.98 -6.03 4.27
CA VAL A 110 8.90 -5.07 3.64
C VAL A 110 9.32 -3.99 4.65
N ASN A 111 8.37 -3.37 5.35
CA ASN A 111 8.67 -2.36 6.37
C ASN A 111 9.53 -2.92 7.50
N TYR A 112 9.26 -4.16 7.95
CA TYR A 112 10.07 -4.84 8.94
C TYR A 112 11.53 -5.01 8.48
N VAL A 113 11.75 -5.50 7.24
CA VAL A 113 13.10 -5.66 6.68
C VAL A 113 13.79 -4.31 6.51
N LYS A 114 13.07 -3.29 6.00
CA LYS A 114 13.59 -1.92 5.87
C LYS A 114 14.01 -1.34 7.21
N GLN A 115 13.19 -1.47 8.25
CA GLN A 115 13.53 -0.97 9.59
C GLN A 115 14.82 -1.62 10.12
N ARG A 116 15.00 -2.93 9.94
CA ARG A 116 16.22 -3.63 10.33
C ARG A 116 17.45 -3.16 9.55
N VAL A 117 17.34 -3.03 8.23
CA VAL A 117 18.46 -2.60 7.38
C VAL A 117 18.86 -1.15 7.67
N TYR A 118 17.88 -0.27 7.90
CA TYR A 118 18.13 1.12 8.26
C TYR A 118 18.55 1.31 9.73
N GLY A 119 18.40 0.28 10.57
CA GLY A 119 18.69 0.33 12.01
C GLY A 119 17.61 1.03 12.84
N LEU A 120 16.43 1.26 12.27
CA LEU A 120 15.29 1.87 12.95
C LEU A 120 14.69 0.95 14.01
N ASP A 121 14.86 -0.36 13.90
CA ASP A 121 14.35 -1.34 14.87
C ASP A 121 15.01 -1.22 16.26
N ASN A 122 16.11 -0.48 16.37
CA ASN A 122 16.70 -0.09 17.66
C ASN A 122 15.90 1.01 18.38
N TYR A 123 15.05 1.75 17.66
CA TYR A 123 14.38 2.95 18.16
C TYR A 123 12.86 2.91 18.00
N TYR A 124 12.34 2.18 17.02
CA TYR A 124 10.92 2.13 16.70
C TYR A 124 10.37 0.70 16.66
N THR A 125 9.14 0.55 17.11
CA THR A 125 8.35 -0.64 16.84
C THR A 125 7.74 -0.59 15.44
N ASN A 126 7.66 -1.74 14.77
CA ASN A 126 6.89 -1.92 13.52
C ASN A 126 5.44 -2.27 13.88
N PHE A 127 4.69 -1.27 14.34
CA PHE A 127 3.36 -1.47 14.92
C PHE A 127 2.33 -1.85 13.85
N ASP A 128 1.58 -2.91 14.10
CA ASP A 128 0.51 -3.39 13.21
C ASP A 128 -0.84 -2.79 13.63
N PRO A 129 -1.50 -1.99 12.78
CA PRO A 129 -2.82 -1.42 13.09
C PRO A 129 -3.96 -2.44 13.01
N GLY A 130 -3.73 -3.64 12.46
CA GLY A 130 -4.69 -4.75 12.37
C GLY A 130 -5.67 -4.68 11.19
N SER A 131 -5.90 -3.50 10.61
CA SER A 131 -6.68 -3.32 9.37
C SER A 131 -6.35 -1.99 8.67
N GLY A 132 -6.72 -1.86 7.40
CA GLY A 132 -6.60 -0.60 6.65
C GLY A 132 -7.36 0.55 7.32
N GLY A 133 -8.63 0.34 7.68
CA GLY A 133 -9.41 1.36 8.38
C GLY A 133 -8.85 1.73 9.76
N ALA A 134 -8.19 0.80 10.46
CA ALA A 134 -7.52 1.11 11.72
C ALA A 134 -6.23 1.94 11.50
N LEU A 135 -5.50 1.70 10.42
CA LEU A 135 -4.36 2.53 10.01
C LEU A 135 -4.83 3.95 9.70
N ASP A 136 -5.89 4.08 8.90
CA ASP A 136 -6.48 5.37 8.54
C ASP A 136 -6.93 6.13 9.79
N ALA A 137 -7.66 5.46 10.69
CA ALA A 137 -8.14 6.05 11.94
C ALA A 137 -6.97 6.47 12.87
N ALA A 138 -5.89 5.69 12.91
CA ALA A 138 -4.71 6.02 13.72
C ALA A 138 -4.03 7.29 13.22
N ILE A 139 -3.80 7.39 11.90
CA ILE A 139 -3.18 8.55 11.26
C ILE A 139 -4.10 9.78 11.38
N ALA A 140 -5.37 9.67 10.96
CA ALA A 140 -6.34 10.77 11.01
C ALA A 140 -6.56 11.27 12.45
N GLY A 141 -6.69 10.35 13.41
CA GLY A 141 -6.90 10.67 14.82
C GLY A 141 -5.70 11.38 15.45
N ALA A 142 -4.47 10.95 15.15
CA ALA A 142 -3.26 11.61 15.60
C ALA A 142 -3.11 13.00 14.94
N PHE A 143 -3.41 13.11 13.65
CA PHE A 143 -3.35 14.36 12.89
C PHE A 143 -4.31 15.41 13.46
N ALA A 144 -5.57 15.03 13.69
CA ALA A 144 -6.58 15.90 14.29
C ALA A 144 -6.17 16.40 15.69
N LYS A 145 -5.45 15.57 16.45
CA LYS A 145 -4.91 15.91 17.78
C LYS A 145 -3.58 16.64 17.73
N LYS A 146 -3.01 16.90 16.55
CA LYS A 146 -1.68 17.48 16.34
C LYS A 146 -0.58 16.70 17.08
N GLN A 147 -0.73 15.38 17.13
CA GLN A 147 0.27 14.48 17.69
C GLN A 147 1.31 14.12 16.62
N PRO A 148 2.57 13.90 16.99
CA PRO A 148 3.58 13.41 16.05
C PRO A 148 3.15 12.09 15.41
N ILE A 149 3.31 12.00 14.09
CA ILE A 149 3.00 10.78 13.32
C ILE A 149 4.28 10.32 12.62
N PHE A 150 4.65 9.05 12.82
CA PHE A 150 5.59 8.34 11.95
C PHE A 150 4.91 7.07 11.46
N THR A 151 4.69 6.97 10.14
CA THR A 151 3.84 5.92 9.58
C THR A 151 4.35 5.44 8.24
N TYR A 152 4.06 4.19 7.90
CA TYR A 152 3.94 3.78 6.50
C TYR A 152 2.57 4.18 5.98
N TYR A 153 2.49 4.53 4.71
CA TYR A 153 1.20 4.62 4.03
C TYR A 153 1.34 4.42 2.51
N TRP A 154 0.22 4.23 1.83
CA TRP A 154 0.15 4.13 0.38
C TRP A 154 -0.79 5.18 -0.23
N ALA A 155 -0.58 5.45 -1.51
CA ALA A 155 -1.46 6.20 -2.38
C ALA A 155 -1.74 5.37 -3.63
N PRO A 156 -2.94 5.47 -4.23
CA PRO A 156 -3.99 6.41 -3.86
C PRO A 156 -4.89 5.97 -2.69
N THR A 157 -5.32 6.93 -1.86
CA THR A 157 -6.25 6.78 -0.74
C THR A 157 -6.95 8.11 -0.43
N GLY A 158 -8.16 8.06 0.14
CA GLY A 158 -8.89 9.27 0.56
C GLY A 158 -8.19 10.03 1.69
N LEU A 159 -7.52 9.29 2.59
CA LEU A 159 -6.77 9.86 3.69
C LEU A 159 -5.66 10.81 3.23
N MET A 160 -4.93 10.49 2.14
CA MET A 160 -3.86 11.35 1.63
C MET A 160 -4.37 12.72 1.13
N GLY A 161 -5.68 12.87 0.90
CA GLY A 161 -6.32 14.17 0.65
C GLY A 161 -6.67 14.96 1.92
N LYS A 162 -6.65 14.31 3.09
CA LYS A 162 -7.16 14.85 4.38
C LYS A 162 -6.06 15.13 5.41
N VAL A 163 -4.90 14.49 5.28
CA VAL A 163 -3.76 14.67 6.19
C VAL A 163 -2.57 15.29 5.48
N ASP A 164 -1.80 16.09 6.21
CA ASP A 164 -0.59 16.73 5.68
C ASP A 164 0.67 15.98 6.15
N LEU A 165 1.09 15.04 5.31
CA LEU A 165 2.24 14.17 5.54
C LEU A 165 3.39 14.52 4.59
N VAL A 166 4.61 14.39 5.11
CA VAL A 166 5.87 14.55 4.36
C VAL A 166 6.46 13.17 4.14
N ARG A 167 6.60 12.76 2.86
CA ARG A 167 7.33 11.55 2.47
C ARG A 167 8.80 11.69 2.87
N LEU A 168 9.29 10.76 3.67
CA LEU A 168 10.71 10.67 3.98
C LEU A 168 11.46 10.09 2.78
N LYS A 169 12.61 10.67 2.45
CA LYS A 169 13.49 10.15 1.42
C LYS A 169 14.20 8.89 1.92
N GLU A 170 14.04 7.81 1.18
CA GLU A 170 14.77 6.55 1.35
C GLU A 170 15.94 6.48 0.34
N PRO A 171 16.90 5.54 0.49
CA PRO A 171 17.84 5.22 -0.57
C PRO A 171 17.10 4.95 -1.90
N PRO A 172 17.48 5.59 -3.02
CA PRO A 172 16.72 5.50 -4.27
C PRO A 172 16.50 4.07 -4.75
N PHE A 173 15.38 3.86 -5.45
CA PHE A 173 14.98 2.54 -5.94
C PHE A 173 16.11 1.84 -6.70
N ASN A 174 16.34 0.56 -6.38
CA ASN A 174 17.36 -0.27 -7.01
C ASN A 174 16.84 -1.70 -7.20
N ASP A 175 16.69 -2.15 -8.44
CA ASP A 175 16.13 -3.46 -8.79
C ASP A 175 16.86 -4.64 -8.14
N ALA A 176 18.20 -4.64 -8.19
CA ALA A 176 19.00 -5.72 -7.62
C ALA A 176 18.80 -5.80 -6.10
N CYS A 177 18.75 -4.65 -5.44
CA CYS A 177 18.48 -4.58 -4.02
C CYS A 177 17.04 -5.00 -3.68
N TRP A 178 16.07 -4.55 -4.48
CA TRP A 178 14.67 -4.93 -4.31
C TRP A 178 14.48 -6.44 -4.41
N GLY A 179 15.11 -7.08 -5.40
CA GLY A 179 15.11 -8.54 -5.55
C GLY A 179 15.76 -9.25 -4.35
N ALA A 180 16.92 -8.77 -3.88
CA ALA A 180 17.61 -9.36 -2.73
C ALA A 180 16.81 -9.22 -1.42
N MET A 181 16.18 -8.06 -1.18
CA MET A 181 15.31 -7.89 -0.01
C MET A 181 14.04 -8.73 -0.14
N SER A 182 13.46 -8.85 -1.34
CA SER A 182 12.25 -9.63 -1.59
C SER A 182 12.43 -11.11 -1.24
N VAL A 183 13.62 -11.70 -1.49
CA VAL A 183 13.93 -13.07 -1.06
C VAL A 183 13.82 -13.21 0.46
N VAL A 184 14.37 -12.26 1.22
CA VAL A 184 14.29 -12.26 2.69
C VAL A 184 12.86 -12.03 3.16
N VAL A 185 12.11 -11.15 2.49
CA VAL A 185 10.69 -10.88 2.78
C VAL A 185 9.85 -12.14 2.62
N GLU A 186 10.00 -12.87 1.52
CA GLU A 186 9.23 -14.10 1.28
C GLU A 186 9.62 -15.22 2.25
N ASP A 187 10.91 -15.35 2.60
CA ASP A 187 11.35 -16.33 3.59
C ASP A 187 10.76 -16.03 4.98
N ILE A 188 10.70 -14.76 5.39
CA ILE A 188 10.06 -14.35 6.65
C ILE A 188 8.55 -14.62 6.62
N LYS A 189 7.88 -14.38 5.49
CA LYS A 189 6.45 -14.67 5.34
C LYS A 189 6.16 -16.17 5.48
N ALA A 190 7.03 -17.02 4.93
CA ALA A 190 6.88 -18.47 4.99
C ALA A 190 7.26 -19.08 6.34
N ASN A 191 8.36 -18.61 6.93
CA ASN A 191 9.05 -19.28 8.03
C ASN A 191 9.15 -18.45 9.32
N GLY A 192 8.59 -17.24 9.34
CA GLY A 192 8.57 -16.34 10.49
C GLY A 192 9.78 -15.40 10.57
N LYS A 193 9.75 -14.47 11.52
CA LYS A 193 10.75 -13.38 11.63
C LYS A 193 12.17 -13.84 11.99
N ASP A 194 12.29 -15.06 12.52
CA ASP A 194 13.56 -15.62 13.01
C ASP A 194 14.50 -16.06 11.88
N VAL A 195 13.98 -16.26 10.66
CA VAL A 195 14.81 -16.62 9.49
C VAL A 195 15.47 -15.41 8.81
N TYR A 196 15.28 -14.20 9.35
CA TYR A 196 15.86 -12.99 8.79
C TYR A 196 17.36 -13.15 8.49
N GLN A 197 17.73 -12.78 7.26
CA GLN A 197 19.13 -12.70 6.82
C GLN A 197 19.50 -11.25 6.51
N PRO A 198 20.76 -10.82 6.78
CA PRO A 198 21.23 -9.51 6.37
C PRO A 198 21.05 -9.29 4.86
N THR A 199 20.53 -8.12 4.49
CA THR A 199 20.28 -7.73 3.10
C THR A 199 20.46 -6.21 2.95
N CYS A 200 20.08 -5.65 1.81
CA CYS A 200 19.99 -4.22 1.57
C CYS A 200 18.53 -3.77 1.56
N ALA A 201 18.31 -2.45 1.59
CA ALA A 201 16.99 -1.86 1.51
C ALA A 201 17.03 -0.62 0.61
N THR A 202 15.95 -0.41 -0.12
CA THR A 202 15.76 0.68 -1.07
C THR A 202 14.31 1.17 -0.97
N GLU A 203 14.01 2.36 -1.46
CA GLU A 203 12.66 2.89 -1.47
C GLU A 203 11.69 1.94 -2.20
N TYR A 204 10.40 2.08 -1.94
CA TYR A 204 9.40 1.29 -2.66
C TYR A 204 9.49 1.55 -4.15
N ARG A 205 9.29 0.49 -4.94
CA ARG A 205 9.00 0.65 -6.36
C ARG A 205 7.68 1.40 -6.48
N ASP A 206 7.64 2.47 -7.26
CA ASP A 206 6.36 3.02 -7.70
C ASP A 206 5.69 1.97 -8.59
N MET A 207 4.52 1.49 -8.17
CA MET A 207 3.82 0.42 -8.86
C MET A 207 2.65 1.00 -9.66
N SER A 208 2.40 0.48 -10.86
CA SER A 208 1.08 0.68 -11.46
C SER A 208 0.05 -0.24 -10.80
N LEU A 209 -1.19 0.23 -10.76
CA LEU A 209 -2.34 -0.62 -10.48
C LEU A 209 -2.97 -0.97 -11.81
N ASP A 210 -2.92 -2.24 -12.15
CA ASP A 210 -3.40 -2.76 -13.43
C ASP A 210 -4.88 -3.14 -13.34
N LYS A 211 -5.43 -3.62 -14.45
CA LYS A 211 -6.74 -4.27 -14.54
C LYS A 211 -6.57 -5.72 -14.95
N SER A 212 -7.41 -6.60 -14.41
CA SER A 212 -7.51 -8.00 -14.84
C SER A 212 -8.93 -8.32 -15.21
N VAL A 213 -9.12 -9.13 -16.26
CA VAL A 213 -10.43 -9.67 -16.64
C VAL A 213 -10.36 -11.17 -16.88
N LEU A 214 -11.50 -11.84 -16.75
CA LEU A 214 -11.66 -13.21 -17.23
C LEU A 214 -11.67 -13.24 -18.76
N THR A 215 -10.87 -14.12 -19.34
CA THR A 215 -10.83 -14.32 -20.80
C THR A 215 -12.19 -14.75 -21.35
N ALA A 216 -12.93 -15.56 -20.58
CA ALA A 216 -14.29 -16.00 -20.94
C ALA A 216 -15.30 -14.83 -20.95
N TRP A 217 -15.13 -13.86 -20.05
CA TRP A 217 -15.98 -12.68 -19.97
C TRP A 217 -15.69 -11.72 -21.13
N GLU A 218 -14.41 -11.40 -21.39
CA GLU A 218 -14.03 -10.45 -22.46
C GLU A 218 -14.45 -10.96 -23.85
N ALA A 219 -14.46 -12.27 -24.06
CA ALA A 219 -14.89 -12.89 -25.32
C ALA A 219 -16.37 -12.59 -25.66
N THR A 220 -17.18 -12.22 -24.67
CA THR A 220 -18.59 -11.86 -24.83
C THR A 220 -18.89 -10.38 -24.59
N HIS A 221 -17.91 -9.60 -24.12
CA HIS A 221 -18.02 -8.17 -23.79
C HIS A 221 -16.90 -7.34 -24.45
N PRO A 222 -16.76 -7.37 -25.79
CA PRO A 222 -15.63 -6.72 -26.46
C PRO A 222 -15.66 -5.19 -26.36
N GLU A 223 -16.84 -4.57 -26.29
CA GLU A 223 -16.97 -3.11 -26.17
C GLU A 223 -16.58 -2.64 -24.76
N GLU A 224 -17.04 -3.35 -23.73
CA GLU A 224 -16.68 -3.08 -22.34
C GLU A 224 -15.19 -3.35 -22.08
N THR A 225 -14.64 -4.42 -22.68
CA THR A 225 -13.20 -4.72 -22.60
C THR A 225 -12.39 -3.60 -23.23
N ALA A 226 -12.77 -3.11 -24.41
CA ALA A 226 -12.10 -1.99 -25.05
C ALA A 226 -12.17 -0.70 -24.22
N PHE A 227 -13.30 -0.45 -23.55
CA PHE A 227 -13.42 0.65 -22.60
C PHE A 227 -12.46 0.47 -21.41
N LEU A 228 -12.44 -0.71 -20.77
CA LEU A 228 -11.58 -0.99 -19.62
C LEU A 228 -10.10 -0.91 -19.99
N GLU A 229 -9.69 -1.39 -21.16
CA GLU A 229 -8.33 -1.24 -21.68
C GLU A 229 -7.93 0.24 -21.80
N ALA A 230 -8.82 1.07 -22.35
CA ALA A 230 -8.58 2.51 -22.51
C ALA A 230 -8.71 3.32 -21.20
N TYR A 231 -9.38 2.77 -20.18
CA TYR A 231 -9.67 3.45 -18.93
C TYR A 231 -8.42 3.57 -18.05
N SER A 232 -8.06 4.79 -17.66
CA SER A 232 -7.02 5.04 -16.67
C SER A 232 -7.35 6.31 -15.89
N ILE A 233 -7.09 6.28 -14.59
CA ILE A 233 -7.27 7.43 -13.70
C ILE A 233 -5.93 7.81 -13.07
N PRO A 234 -5.51 9.10 -13.14
CA PRO A 234 -4.35 9.56 -12.41
C PRO A 234 -4.53 9.41 -10.89
N THR A 235 -3.47 9.07 -10.18
CA THR A 235 -3.43 8.87 -8.72
C THR A 235 -4.04 10.03 -7.94
N ALA A 236 -3.73 11.27 -8.35
CA ALA A 236 -4.27 12.47 -7.72
C ALA A 236 -5.79 12.59 -7.86
N THR A 237 -6.37 12.07 -8.95
CA THR A 237 -7.82 12.02 -9.15
C THR A 237 -8.42 10.90 -8.29
N VAL A 238 -7.81 9.72 -8.25
CA VAL A 238 -8.27 8.62 -7.37
C VAL A 238 -8.30 9.07 -5.90
N ASN A 239 -7.27 9.77 -5.43
CA ASN A 239 -7.24 10.36 -4.07
C ASN A 239 -8.45 11.26 -3.79
N LYS A 240 -8.79 12.14 -4.73
CA LYS A 240 -9.93 13.05 -4.59
C LYS A 240 -11.25 12.31 -4.56
N LEU A 241 -11.44 11.35 -5.46
CA LEU A 241 -12.64 10.52 -5.52
C LEU A 241 -12.82 9.71 -4.23
N LEU A 242 -11.75 9.14 -3.69
CA LEU A 242 -11.81 8.42 -2.42
C LEU A 242 -12.11 9.35 -1.23
N ALA A 243 -11.58 10.57 -1.24
CA ALA A 243 -11.92 11.56 -0.21
C ALA A 243 -13.41 11.97 -0.29
N PHE A 244 -13.92 12.21 -1.50
CA PHE A 244 -15.34 12.49 -1.76
C PHE A 244 -16.24 11.33 -1.33
N TYR A 245 -15.85 10.09 -1.66
CA TYR A 245 -16.56 8.87 -1.27
C TYR A 245 -16.80 8.79 0.24
N GLU A 246 -15.79 9.18 1.01
CA GLU A 246 -15.84 9.14 2.47
C GLU A 246 -16.58 10.34 3.08
N ASP A 247 -16.37 11.55 2.56
CA ASP A 247 -16.81 12.79 3.23
C ASP A 247 -18.13 13.35 2.71
N GLU A 248 -18.41 13.17 1.42
CA GLU A 248 -19.50 13.84 0.72
C GLU A 248 -20.56 12.85 0.23
N SER A 249 -20.15 11.67 -0.22
CA SER A 249 -21.06 10.65 -0.72
C SER A 249 -21.57 9.68 0.35
N ASP A 250 -21.04 9.71 1.57
CA ASP A 250 -21.37 8.77 2.66
C ASP A 250 -21.24 7.29 2.23
N GLY A 251 -20.21 7.01 1.43
CA GLY A 251 -19.96 5.67 0.89
C GLY A 251 -20.79 5.30 -0.34
N ASP A 252 -21.46 6.26 -0.99
CA ASP A 252 -22.17 6.06 -2.25
C ASP A 252 -21.17 6.00 -3.42
N MET A 253 -21.05 4.81 -4.02
CA MET A 253 -20.16 4.55 -5.16
C MET A 253 -20.69 5.16 -6.47
N GLU A 254 -22.01 5.25 -6.66
CA GLU A 254 -22.59 5.82 -7.88
C GLU A 254 -22.42 7.33 -7.90
N LEU A 255 -22.66 7.99 -6.76
CA LEU A 255 -22.41 9.42 -6.61
C LEU A 255 -20.92 9.75 -6.82
N THR A 256 -20.03 8.92 -6.28
CA THR A 256 -18.58 9.11 -6.44
C THR A 256 -18.14 8.94 -7.89
N ALA A 257 -18.73 8.00 -8.63
CA ALA A 257 -18.33 7.71 -10.00
C ALA A 257 -18.68 8.80 -11.02
N VAL A 258 -19.58 9.74 -10.67
CA VAL A 258 -20.03 10.82 -11.56
C VAL A 258 -19.40 12.19 -11.26
N GLU A 259 -18.50 12.26 -10.27
CA GLU A 259 -17.71 13.45 -9.90
C GLU A 259 -16.41 13.56 -10.73
#